data_AF-A0A847W9Y6-F1
#
_entry.id   AF-A0A847W9Y6-F1
#
_cell.length_a   1.000
_cell.length_b   1.000
_cell.length_c   1.000
_cell.angle_alpha   90.00
_cell.angle_beta   90.00
_cell.angle_gamma   90.00
#
_symmetry.space_group_name_H-M   'P 1'
#
loop_
_entity.id
_entity.type
_entity.pdbx_description
1 polymer ?
#
loop_
_entity_poly.entity_id
_entity_poly.type
_entity_poly.pdbx_seq_one_letter_code
_entity_poly.pdbx_strand_id
1 'polypeptide(L)'
;MAKKKSRTALIAVIAVLVIFLAVFIGVNKSLGGKMKEVSKAFTEGLEADYGISIYDHIKVRIDTSNNMQTIAAKYEDVMSEYRTLRFTRNELYDLLLEGKDLGAIHDANERLTEAFDNVYVKLAPLVTPKELGYVEEYKSTMDNAQRKIEENSYNANVKKLYDEVLNKFPASILKHLCWTKPPQYFE
;
A
#
# COMPACT_ATOMS: atom_id res chain seq x y z
N MET A 1 56.59 -26.21 -11.66
CA MET A 1 55.37 -26.54 -10.87
C MET A 1 54.63 -25.32 -10.29
N ALA A 2 55.30 -24.26 -9.81
CA ALA A 2 54.64 -23.10 -9.17
C ALA A 2 53.62 -22.33 -10.05
N LYS A 3 53.89 -22.14 -11.35
CA LYS A 3 53.01 -21.39 -12.28
C LYS A 3 51.65 -22.06 -12.51
N LYS A 4 51.59 -23.41 -12.54
CA LYS A 4 50.36 -24.21 -12.71
C LYS A 4 49.47 -24.16 -11.45
N LYS A 5 50.09 -24.22 -10.26
CA LYS A 5 49.39 -24.11 -8.95
C LYS A 5 48.70 -22.75 -8.78
N SER A 6 49.33 -21.65 -9.23
CA SER A 6 48.72 -20.30 -9.19
C SER A 6 47.50 -20.15 -10.13
N ARG A 7 47.53 -20.76 -11.31
CA ARG A 7 46.41 -20.75 -12.26
C ARG A 7 45.23 -21.56 -11.73
N THR A 8 45.48 -22.72 -11.14
CA THR A 8 44.42 -23.54 -10.52
C THR A 8 43.79 -22.84 -9.32
N ALA A 9 44.59 -22.16 -8.49
CA ALA A 9 44.06 -21.35 -7.38
C ALA A 9 43.20 -20.18 -7.87
N LEU A 10 43.65 -19.46 -8.92
CA LEU A 10 42.88 -18.38 -9.53
C LEU A 10 41.55 -18.88 -10.12
N ILE A 11 41.56 -20.00 -10.84
CA ILE A 11 40.35 -20.63 -11.39
C ILE A 11 39.39 -21.03 -10.27
N ALA A 12 39.89 -21.61 -9.17
CA ALA A 12 39.07 -21.97 -8.03
C ALA A 12 38.41 -20.75 -7.38
N VAL A 13 39.17 -19.65 -7.20
CA VAL A 13 38.63 -18.38 -6.68
C VAL A 13 37.55 -17.80 -7.61
N ILE A 14 37.80 -17.78 -8.92
CA ILE A 14 36.82 -17.31 -9.91
C ILE A 14 35.56 -18.19 -9.88
N ALA A 15 35.71 -19.51 -9.83
CA ALA A 15 34.59 -20.43 -9.78
C ALA A 15 33.73 -20.21 -8.53
N VAL A 16 34.37 -20.04 -7.37
CA VAL A 16 33.68 -19.73 -6.11
C VAL A 16 32.91 -18.41 -6.24
N LEU A 17 33.53 -17.34 -6.75
CA LEU A 17 32.88 -16.05 -6.95
C LEU A 17 31.67 -16.15 -7.91
N VAL A 18 31.80 -16.87 -9.01
CA VAL A 18 30.71 -17.08 -9.97
C VAL A 18 29.57 -17.88 -9.35
N ILE A 19 29.87 -18.92 -8.57
CA ILE A 19 28.87 -19.70 -7.83
C ILE A 19 28.13 -18.82 -6.83
N PHE A 20 28.85 -18.02 -6.03
CA PHE A 20 28.23 -17.07 -5.12
C PHE A 20 27.31 -16.10 -5.87
N LEU A 21 27.80 -15.48 -6.94
CA LEU A 21 27.01 -14.52 -7.73
C LEU A 21 25.75 -15.18 -8.36
N ALA A 22 25.87 -16.41 -8.86
CA ALA A 22 24.74 -17.17 -9.39
C ALA A 22 23.69 -17.48 -8.32
N VAL A 23 24.11 -17.80 -7.09
CA VAL A 23 23.20 -17.99 -5.96
C VAL A 23 22.48 -16.69 -5.63
N PHE A 24 23.18 -15.55 -5.55
CA PHE A 24 22.55 -14.24 -5.33
C PHE A 24 21.49 -13.91 -6.39
N ILE A 25 21.82 -14.07 -7.67
CA ILE A 25 20.90 -13.81 -8.79
C ILE A 25 19.70 -14.76 -8.73
N GLY A 26 19.93 -16.06 -8.48
CA GLY A 26 18.88 -17.07 -8.38
C GLY A 26 17.92 -16.80 -7.22
N VAL A 27 18.46 -16.46 -6.04
CA VAL A 27 17.69 -16.08 -4.85
C VAL A 27 16.84 -14.84 -5.12
N ASN A 28 17.39 -13.80 -5.72
CA ASN A 28 16.62 -12.59 -6.02
C ASN A 28 15.52 -12.86 -7.08
N LYS A 29 15.80 -13.65 -8.12
CA LYS A 29 14.79 -14.01 -9.13
C LYS A 29 13.62 -14.79 -8.53
N SER A 30 13.90 -15.69 -7.60
CA SER A 30 12.86 -16.51 -6.97
C SER A 30 12.18 -15.79 -5.79
N LEU A 31 12.93 -15.53 -4.72
CA LEU A 31 12.40 -14.98 -3.47
C LEU A 31 12.01 -13.51 -3.65
N GLY A 32 12.86 -12.72 -4.31
CA GLY A 32 12.56 -11.33 -4.65
C GLY A 32 11.36 -11.20 -5.59
N GLY A 33 11.18 -12.16 -6.51
CA GLY A 33 9.98 -12.25 -7.35
C GLY A 33 8.69 -12.36 -6.53
N LYS A 34 8.65 -13.30 -5.58
CA LYS A 34 7.49 -13.48 -4.67
C LYS A 34 7.23 -12.25 -3.79
N MET A 35 8.29 -11.66 -3.24
CA MET A 35 8.17 -10.42 -2.46
C MET A 35 7.59 -9.28 -3.29
N LYS A 36 8.05 -9.15 -4.54
CA LYS A 36 7.58 -8.14 -5.48
C LYS A 36 6.12 -8.35 -5.90
N GLU A 37 5.71 -9.60 -6.13
CA GLU A 37 4.33 -9.96 -6.47
C GLU A 37 3.36 -9.55 -5.36
N VAL A 38 3.64 -9.95 -4.11
CA VAL A 38 2.81 -9.54 -2.97
C VAL A 38 2.86 -8.04 -2.76
N SER A 39 4.02 -7.39 -2.90
CA SER A 39 4.11 -5.93 -2.76
C SER A 39 3.26 -5.19 -3.81
N LYS A 40 3.24 -5.69 -5.06
CA LYS A 40 2.47 -5.11 -6.16
C LYS A 40 0.97 -5.25 -5.98
N ALA A 41 0.50 -6.27 -5.26
CA ALA A 41 -0.93 -6.47 -5.01
C ALA A 41 -1.61 -5.26 -4.35
N PHE A 42 -0.86 -4.46 -3.58
CA PHE A 42 -1.36 -3.20 -3.02
C PHE A 42 -1.84 -2.22 -4.10
N THR A 43 -1.16 -2.17 -5.25
CA THR A 43 -1.43 -1.26 -6.37
C THR A 43 -2.10 -1.92 -7.58
N GLU A 44 -1.84 -3.20 -7.82
CA GLU A 44 -2.29 -3.94 -9.01
C GLU A 44 -3.52 -4.82 -8.70
N GLY A 45 -3.85 -5.00 -7.42
CA GLY A 45 -4.97 -5.82 -6.98
C GLY A 45 -4.67 -7.32 -7.06
N LEU A 46 -5.63 -8.10 -6.60
CA LEU A 46 -5.60 -9.56 -6.63
C LEU A 46 -6.89 -10.08 -7.25
N GLU A 47 -6.82 -11.20 -7.95
CA GLU A 47 -8.00 -11.88 -8.52
C GLU A 47 -9.05 -12.19 -7.44
N ALA A 48 -8.61 -12.55 -6.23
CA ALA A 48 -9.49 -12.78 -5.08
C ALA A 48 -10.33 -11.55 -4.71
N ASP A 49 -9.84 -10.36 -5.04
CA ASP A 49 -10.47 -9.06 -4.80
C ASP A 49 -11.01 -8.45 -6.11
N TYR A 50 -11.37 -9.29 -7.09
CA TYR A 50 -11.87 -8.90 -8.41
C TYR A 50 -10.91 -8.00 -9.21
N GLY A 51 -9.61 -8.07 -8.90
CA GLY A 51 -8.57 -7.24 -9.50
C GLY A 51 -8.57 -5.79 -9.00
N ILE A 52 -9.37 -5.46 -7.99
CA ILE A 52 -9.39 -4.10 -7.41
C ILE A 52 -8.42 -4.05 -6.23
N SER A 53 -7.56 -3.04 -6.24
CA SER A 53 -6.50 -2.88 -5.25
C SER A 53 -6.91 -2.01 -4.07
N ILE A 54 -6.17 -2.10 -2.95
CA ILE A 54 -6.30 -1.15 -1.83
C ILE A 54 -6.03 0.27 -2.33
N TYR A 55 -5.02 0.46 -3.19
CA TYR A 55 -4.70 1.74 -3.82
C TYR A 55 -5.90 2.34 -4.57
N ASP A 56 -6.64 1.54 -5.33
CA ASP A 56 -7.83 2.01 -6.07
C ASP A 56 -8.95 2.45 -5.11
N HIS A 57 -9.18 1.70 -4.04
CA HIS A 57 -10.17 2.10 -3.03
C HIS A 57 -9.76 3.36 -2.26
N ILE A 58 -8.46 3.55 -1.97
CA ILE A 58 -7.97 4.81 -1.39
C ILE A 58 -8.21 5.98 -2.34
N LYS A 59 -7.96 5.80 -3.65
CA LYS A 59 -8.28 6.84 -4.64
C LYS A 59 -9.75 7.20 -4.67
N VAL A 60 -10.65 6.22 -4.60
CA VAL A 60 -12.10 6.47 -4.49
C VAL A 60 -12.40 7.33 -3.26
N ARG A 61 -11.76 7.07 -2.12
CA ARG A 61 -11.94 7.86 -0.88
C ARG A 61 -11.41 9.29 -1.00
N ILE A 62 -10.25 9.48 -1.65
CA ILE A 62 -9.68 10.80 -1.97
C ILE A 62 -10.62 11.61 -2.87
N ASP A 63 -11.13 10.99 -3.95
CA ASP A 63 -12.02 11.64 -4.91
C ASP A 63 -13.37 11.99 -4.26
N THR A 64 -13.91 11.07 -3.45
CA THR A 64 -15.15 11.30 -2.68
C THR A 64 -14.99 12.44 -1.68
N SER A 65 -13.84 12.54 -1.02
CA SER A 65 -13.51 13.65 -0.11
C SER A 65 -13.44 14.99 -0.85
N ASN A 66 -12.92 14.99 -2.08
CA ASN A 66 -12.91 16.19 -2.93
C ASN A 66 -14.34 16.60 -3.36
N ASN A 67 -15.21 15.64 -3.65
CA ASN A 67 -16.61 15.93 -3.97
C ASN A 67 -17.37 16.51 -2.76
N MET A 68 -17.19 15.94 -1.57
CA MET A 68 -17.77 16.46 -0.32
C MET A 68 -17.35 17.93 -0.07
N GLN A 69 -16.06 18.23 -0.29
CA GLN A 69 -15.54 19.59 -0.17
C GLN A 69 -16.23 20.61 -1.09
N THR A 70 -16.70 20.20 -2.27
CA THR A 70 -17.39 21.10 -3.22
C THR A 70 -18.73 21.58 -2.67
N ILE A 71 -19.42 20.75 -1.87
CA ILE A 71 -20.66 21.14 -1.19
C ILE A 71 -20.31 21.92 0.08
N ALA A 72 -19.39 21.40 0.90
CA ALA A 72 -19.01 21.99 2.19
C ALA A 72 -18.51 23.45 2.05
N ALA A 73 -17.80 23.77 0.96
CA ALA A 73 -17.27 25.12 0.71
C ALA A 73 -18.35 26.22 0.59
N LYS A 74 -19.63 25.87 0.47
CA LYS A 74 -20.75 26.81 0.40
C LYS A 74 -21.26 27.25 1.79
N TYR A 75 -20.85 26.56 2.86
CA TYR A 75 -21.42 26.71 4.20
C TYR A 75 -20.34 27.20 5.17
N GLU A 76 -20.47 28.45 5.63
CA GLU A 76 -19.50 29.09 6.53
C GLU A 76 -19.30 28.31 7.84
N ASP A 77 -20.38 27.77 8.39
CA ASP A 77 -20.37 26.99 9.64
C ASP A 77 -19.51 25.73 9.55
N VAL A 78 -19.21 25.22 8.34
CA VAL A 78 -18.45 23.97 8.12
C VAL A 78 -16.98 24.26 7.75
N MET A 79 -16.55 25.52 7.70
CA MET A 79 -15.24 25.89 7.15
C MET A 79 -14.03 25.35 7.91
N SER A 80 -14.16 25.08 9.22
CA SER A 80 -13.09 24.48 10.02
C SER A 80 -12.86 23.01 9.65
N GLU A 81 -13.95 22.25 9.59
CA GLU A 81 -13.96 20.83 9.22
C GLU A 81 -13.57 20.65 7.74
N TYR A 82 -14.05 21.54 6.86
CA TYR A 82 -13.65 21.60 5.45
C TYR A 82 -12.12 21.71 5.29
N ARG A 83 -11.47 22.62 6.06
CA ARG A 83 -10.02 22.81 5.98
C ARG A 83 -9.27 21.57 6.46
N THR A 84 -9.77 20.95 7.53
CA THR A 84 -9.20 19.71 8.07
C THR A 84 -9.29 18.58 7.05
N LEU A 85 -10.47 18.35 6.46
CA LEU A 85 -10.67 17.36 5.39
C LEU A 85 -9.77 17.62 4.18
N ARG A 86 -9.58 18.88 3.81
CA ARG A 86 -8.67 19.26 2.71
C ARG A 86 -7.22 18.94 3.03
N PHE A 87 -6.79 19.21 4.26
CA PHE A 87 -5.43 18.91 4.70
C PHE A 87 -5.18 17.41 4.73
N THR A 88 -6.03 16.62 5.40
CA THR A 88 -5.86 15.16 5.52
C THR A 88 -5.94 14.45 4.17
N ARG A 89 -6.82 14.89 3.27
CA ARG A 89 -6.87 14.38 1.90
C ARG A 89 -5.57 14.62 1.14
N ASN A 90 -5.00 15.82 1.24
CA ASN A 90 -3.74 16.14 0.56
C ASN A 90 -2.58 15.32 1.13
N GLU A 91 -2.51 15.20 2.46
CA GLU A 91 -1.53 14.35 3.14
C GLU A 91 -1.62 12.90 2.63
N LEU A 92 -2.82 12.32 2.59
CA LEU A 92 -3.02 10.96 2.07
C LEU A 92 -2.62 10.83 0.61
N TYR A 93 -2.97 11.81 -0.23
CA TYR A 93 -2.61 11.82 -1.64
C TYR A 93 -1.08 11.86 -1.83
N ASP A 94 -0.38 12.70 -1.09
CA ASP A 94 1.07 12.84 -1.15
C ASP A 94 1.76 11.53 -0.70
N LEU A 95 1.32 10.94 0.41
CA LEU A 95 1.80 9.65 0.89
C LEU A 95 1.55 8.52 -0.12
N LEU A 96 0.38 8.52 -0.77
CA LEU A 96 0.00 7.53 -1.76
C LEU A 96 0.88 7.63 -3.02
N LEU A 97 1.27 8.85 -3.43
CA LEU A 97 2.22 9.07 -4.53
C LEU A 97 3.63 8.62 -4.17
N GLU A 98 4.05 8.79 -2.91
CA GLU A 98 5.35 8.31 -2.45
C GLU A 98 5.39 6.77 -2.38
N GLY A 99 4.33 6.14 -1.90
CA GLY A 99 4.10 4.69 -1.95
C GLY A 99 5.10 3.82 -1.18
N LYS A 100 5.87 4.39 -0.25
CA LYS A 100 6.98 3.70 0.44
C LYS A 100 6.66 3.17 1.83
N ASP A 101 5.67 3.76 2.49
CA ASP A 101 5.30 3.47 3.88
C ASP A 101 3.81 3.18 3.94
N LEU A 102 3.46 1.89 3.97
CA LEU A 102 2.06 1.47 3.94
C LEU A 102 1.35 1.75 5.27
N GLY A 103 2.08 1.75 6.39
CA GLY A 103 1.54 2.15 7.69
C GLY A 103 1.20 3.63 7.72
N ALA A 104 2.08 4.50 7.21
CA ALA A 104 1.77 5.93 7.12
C ALA A 104 0.56 6.22 6.21
N ILE A 105 0.42 5.50 5.10
CA ILE A 105 -0.75 5.60 4.21
C ILE A 105 -2.01 5.11 4.94
N HIS A 106 -1.93 4.00 5.68
CA HIS A 106 -3.04 3.49 6.50
C HIS A 106 -3.48 4.51 7.55
N ASP A 107 -2.55 5.06 8.32
CA ASP A 107 -2.86 6.07 9.35
C ASP A 107 -3.47 7.34 8.75
N ALA A 108 -2.96 7.80 7.61
CA ALA A 108 -3.53 8.95 6.90
C ALA A 108 -4.92 8.63 6.32
N ASN A 109 -5.16 7.38 5.92
CA ASN A 109 -6.46 6.91 5.48
C ASN A 109 -7.49 6.91 6.62
N GLU A 110 -7.11 6.48 7.82
CA GLU A 110 -7.95 6.56 9.04
C GLU A 110 -8.28 8.02 9.38
N ARG A 111 -7.28 8.91 9.39
CA ARG A 111 -7.48 10.36 9.59
C ARG A 111 -8.42 10.99 8.56
N LEU A 112 -8.40 10.50 7.31
CA LEU A 112 -9.32 10.94 6.28
C LEU A 112 -10.77 10.57 6.63
N THR A 113 -11.01 9.34 7.14
CA THR A 113 -12.34 8.91 7.61
C THR A 113 -12.88 9.88 8.66
N GLU A 114 -12.08 10.14 9.70
CA GLU A 114 -12.48 11.03 10.80
C GLU A 114 -12.80 12.45 10.31
N ALA A 115 -11.93 13.02 9.47
CA ALA A 115 -12.13 14.35 8.93
C ALA A 115 -13.37 14.43 8.03
N PHE A 116 -13.64 13.38 7.25
CA PHE A 116 -14.81 13.30 6.39
C PHE A 116 -16.10 13.21 7.20
N ASP A 117 -16.12 12.38 8.24
CA ASP A 117 -17.28 12.20 9.12
C ASP A 117 -17.61 13.49 9.88
N ASN A 118 -16.59 14.23 10.33
CA ASN A 118 -16.77 15.54 10.95
C ASN A 118 -17.42 16.55 9.99
N VAL A 119 -17.03 16.56 8.71
CA VAL A 119 -17.71 17.37 7.68
C VAL A 119 -19.14 16.88 7.48
N TYR A 120 -19.37 15.57 7.32
CA TYR A 120 -20.69 14.99 7.09
C TYR A 120 -21.68 15.37 8.20
N VAL A 121 -21.32 15.13 9.47
CA VAL A 121 -22.18 15.40 10.63
C VAL A 121 -22.61 16.86 10.70
N LYS A 122 -21.70 17.78 10.39
CA LYS A 122 -21.96 19.22 10.47
C LYS A 122 -22.69 19.76 9.24
N LEU A 123 -22.40 19.22 8.07
CA LEU A 123 -22.94 19.68 6.79
C LEU A 123 -24.36 19.15 6.53
N ALA A 124 -24.63 17.89 6.82
CA ALA A 124 -25.89 17.22 6.54
C ALA A 124 -27.15 17.99 7.02
N PRO A 125 -27.21 18.57 8.25
CA PRO A 125 -28.39 19.30 8.69
C PRO A 125 -28.55 20.69 8.04
N LEU A 126 -27.52 21.21 7.37
CA LEU A 126 -27.51 22.56 6.80
C LEU A 126 -27.88 22.58 5.31
N VAL A 127 -27.66 21.46 4.62
CA VAL A 127 -27.79 21.40 3.16
C VAL A 127 -29.23 21.34 2.69
N THR A 128 -29.45 21.77 1.44
CA THR A 128 -30.76 21.58 0.78
C THR A 128 -31.07 20.09 0.62
N PRO A 129 -32.36 19.69 0.49
CA PRO A 129 -32.71 18.26 0.30
C PRO A 129 -32.01 17.61 -0.91
N LYS A 130 -31.76 18.38 -1.97
CA LYS A 130 -31.01 17.90 -3.14
C LYS A 130 -29.55 17.65 -2.80
N GLU A 131 -28.92 18.55 -2.07
CA GLU A 131 -27.51 18.42 -1.66
C GLU A 131 -27.33 17.33 -0.62
N LEU A 132 -28.31 17.12 0.28
CA LEU A 132 -28.30 16.02 1.23
C LEU A 132 -28.18 14.66 0.55
N GLY A 133 -28.91 14.44 -0.55
CA GLY A 133 -28.79 13.21 -1.34
C GLY A 133 -27.36 12.96 -1.84
N TYR A 134 -26.65 14.00 -2.29
CA TYR A 134 -25.23 13.86 -2.67
C TYR A 134 -24.32 13.62 -1.45
N VAL A 135 -24.56 14.32 -0.34
CA VAL A 135 -23.79 14.17 0.90
C VAL A 135 -23.91 12.74 1.46
N GLU A 136 -25.11 12.15 1.43
CA GLU A 136 -25.37 10.76 1.82
C GLU A 136 -24.74 9.76 0.85
N GLU A 137 -24.80 10.02 -0.46
CA GLU A 137 -24.13 9.20 -1.47
C GLU A 137 -22.62 9.17 -1.23
N TYR A 138 -22.00 10.33 -1.00
CA TYR A 138 -20.57 10.41 -0.72
C TYR A 138 -20.20 9.67 0.58
N LYS A 139 -21.02 9.76 1.63
CA LYS A 139 -20.80 8.99 2.86
C LYS A 139 -20.86 7.49 2.59
N SER A 140 -21.86 7.02 1.85
CA SER A 140 -21.98 5.63 1.44
C SER A 140 -20.79 5.16 0.59
N THR A 141 -20.31 5.98 -0.36
CA THR A 141 -19.13 5.65 -1.17
C THR A 141 -17.86 5.55 -0.31
N MET A 142 -17.65 6.49 0.61
CA MET A 142 -16.51 6.50 1.54
C MET A 142 -16.48 5.23 2.40
N ASP A 143 -17.61 4.88 3.00
CA ASP A 143 -17.75 3.73 3.89
C ASP A 143 -17.60 2.40 3.15
N ASN A 144 -18.19 2.30 1.96
CA ASN A 144 -18.06 1.10 1.14
C ASN A 144 -16.61 0.89 0.68
N ALA A 145 -15.90 1.96 0.32
CA ALA A 145 -14.49 1.87 -0.03
C ALA A 145 -13.62 1.45 1.17
N GLN A 146 -13.89 1.97 2.37
CA GLN A 146 -13.21 1.54 3.60
C GLN A 146 -13.41 0.04 3.85
N ARG A 147 -14.67 -0.40 3.83
CA ARG A 147 -15.00 -1.80 4.04
C ARG A 147 -14.31 -2.70 3.02
N LYS A 148 -14.18 -2.25 1.77
CA LYS A 148 -13.46 -2.99 0.73
C LYS A 148 -11.96 -3.06 0.95
N ILE A 149 -11.37 -2.06 1.59
CA ILE A 149 -9.96 -2.10 2.03
C ILE A 149 -9.80 -3.13 3.16
N GLU A 150 -10.71 -3.14 4.14
CA GLU A 150 -10.68 -4.08 5.27
C GLU A 150 -10.93 -5.54 4.86
N GLU A 151 -11.82 -5.75 3.89
CA GLU A 151 -12.12 -7.06 3.31
C GLU A 151 -11.02 -7.57 2.36
N ASN A 152 -10.07 -6.72 1.96
CA ASN A 152 -9.09 -7.03 0.92
C ASN A 152 -8.11 -8.14 1.35
N SER A 153 -7.79 -9.05 0.44
CA SER A 153 -6.93 -10.19 0.72
C SER A 153 -5.43 -9.87 0.84
N TYR A 154 -5.00 -8.61 0.65
CA TYR A 154 -3.60 -8.19 0.69
C TYR A 154 -2.86 -8.62 1.97
N ASN A 155 -3.35 -8.24 3.15
CA ASN A 155 -2.67 -8.55 4.42
C ASN A 155 -2.60 -10.06 4.68
N ALA A 156 -3.62 -10.81 4.23
CA ALA A 156 -3.59 -12.28 4.29
C ALA A 156 -2.46 -12.86 3.40
N ASN A 157 -2.21 -12.27 2.22
CA ASN A 157 -1.12 -12.67 1.34
C ASN A 157 0.26 -12.26 1.88
N VAL A 158 0.38 -11.08 2.50
CA VAL A 158 1.58 -10.67 3.23
C VAL A 158 1.90 -11.69 4.33
N LYS A 159 0.90 -12.02 5.16
CA LYS A 159 1.02 -13.04 6.21
C LYS A 159 1.45 -14.39 5.66
N LYS A 160 0.78 -14.87 4.61
CA LYS A 160 1.12 -16.15 3.96
C LYS A 160 2.56 -16.17 3.48
N LEU A 161 3.04 -15.09 2.86
CA LEU A 161 4.42 -14.96 2.41
C LEU A 161 5.40 -15.05 3.59
N TYR A 162 5.13 -14.38 4.71
CA TYR A 162 5.98 -14.48 5.89
C TYR A 162 6.00 -15.90 6.47
N ASP A 163 4.82 -16.46 6.71
CA ASP A 163 4.67 -17.74 7.41
C ASP A 163 5.18 -18.93 6.60
N GLU A 164 4.90 -18.95 5.30
CA GLU A 164 5.19 -20.09 4.44
C GLU A 164 6.54 -19.96 3.71
N VAL A 165 7.05 -18.72 3.53
CA VAL A 165 8.26 -18.47 2.74
C VAL A 165 9.34 -17.77 3.56
N LEU A 166 9.15 -16.52 3.98
CA LEU A 166 10.24 -15.69 4.51
C LEU A 166 10.73 -16.10 5.91
N ASN A 167 9.97 -16.90 6.64
CA ASN A 167 10.36 -17.41 7.95
C ASN A 167 10.81 -18.88 7.93
N LYS A 168 10.80 -19.55 6.76
CA LYS A 168 11.24 -20.93 6.60
C LYS A 168 12.69 -21.01 6.12
N PHE A 169 13.43 -22.01 6.58
CA PHE A 169 14.78 -22.29 6.08
C PHE A 169 14.73 -22.86 4.65
N PRO A 170 15.60 -22.45 3.71
CA PRO A 170 16.69 -21.48 3.86
C PRO A 170 16.30 -20.01 3.60
N ALA A 171 15.07 -19.74 3.16
CA ALA A 171 14.60 -18.40 2.78
C ALA A 171 14.72 -17.34 3.89
N SER A 172 14.61 -17.73 5.16
CA SER A 172 14.81 -16.86 6.31
C SER A 172 16.20 -16.23 6.39
N ILE A 173 17.22 -16.89 5.85
CA ILE A 173 18.58 -16.35 5.73
C ILE A 173 18.73 -15.59 4.42
N LEU A 174 18.19 -16.17 3.34
CA LEU A 174 18.37 -15.67 1.98
C LEU A 174 17.61 -14.36 1.70
N LYS A 175 16.54 -14.05 2.45
CA LYS A 175 15.79 -12.79 2.27
C LYS A 175 16.65 -11.54 2.48
N HIS A 176 17.68 -11.61 3.31
CA HIS A 176 18.62 -10.51 3.53
C HIS A 176 19.59 -10.28 2.37
N LEU A 177 19.65 -11.23 1.42
CA LEU A 177 20.48 -11.15 0.21
C LEU A 177 19.69 -10.63 -1.01
N CYS A 178 18.37 -10.49 -0.89
CA CYS A 178 17.52 -9.96 -1.96
C CYS A 178 17.61 -8.44 -2.04
N TRP A 179 17.50 -7.90 -3.26
CA TRP A 179 17.42 -6.45 -3.48
C TRP A 179 16.00 -5.90 -3.30
N THR A 180 15.02 -6.80 -3.27
CA THR A 180 13.61 -6.46 -3.06
C THR A 180 13.32 -6.48 -1.58
N LYS A 181 12.77 -5.38 -1.05
CA LYS A 181 12.31 -5.33 0.34
C LYS A 181 11.10 -6.25 0.51
N PRO A 182 10.96 -6.94 1.66
CA PRO A 182 9.73 -7.64 2.00
C PRO A 182 8.52 -6.70 1.97
N PRO A 183 7.33 -7.19 1.60
CA PRO A 183 6.11 -6.40 1.68
C PRO A 183 5.82 -6.01 3.15
N GLN A 184 5.22 -4.84 3.30
CA GLN A 184 4.70 -4.35 4.57
C GLN A 184 3.22 -4.77 4.69
N TYR A 185 2.73 -4.90 5.92
CA TYR A 185 1.29 -4.92 6.13
C TYR A 185 0.71 -3.53 5.87
N PHE A 186 -0.57 -3.47 5.51
CA PHE A 186 -1.36 -2.26 5.49
C PHE A 186 -2.23 -2.23 6.75
N GLU A 187 -1.66 -1.76 7.85
CA GLU A 187 -2.25 -1.68 9.19
C GLU A 187 -1.46 -0.70 10.08
#